data_AF-Q8TPE2-F1
#
_entry.id   AF-Q8TPE2-F1
#
_cell.length_a   1.000
_cell.length_b   1.000
_cell.length_c   1.000
_cell.angle_alpha   90.00
_cell.angle_beta   90.00
_cell.angle_gamma   90.00
#
_symmetry.space_group_name_H-M   'P 1'
#
loop_
_entity.id
_entity.type
_entity.pdbx_description
1 polymer ?
#
loop_
_entity_poly.entity_id
_entity_poly.type
_entity_poly.pdbx_seq_one_letter_code
_entity_poly.pdbx_strand_id
1 'polypeptide(L)'
;MKTQLEQRLVELRAEYESGQKILKDIEAKLVELENRKKNLNETLLRISGAIELLEEVLEDQGKVSTPEVSDLEVQEAESEIKEVEVPVVIRLPLEHAVKKLEETGLRVGNVGEKSVFVGGVRFGDVVQQEPKGGTHVDKGSAIDLLIAKKGKLKPNLSQNSLLSSFSDH
;
A
#
# COMPACT_ATOMS: atom_id res chain seq x y z
N MET A 1 -5.68 52.72 -11.24
CA MET A 1 -6.31 51.48 -11.74
C MET A 1 -5.44 50.76 -12.77
N LYS A 2 -5.06 51.38 -13.90
CA LYS A 2 -4.21 50.73 -14.92
C LYS A 2 -2.84 50.27 -14.41
N THR A 3 -2.18 51.09 -13.60
CA THR A 3 -0.87 50.80 -12.98
C THR A 3 -0.90 49.61 -12.02
N GLN A 4 -1.97 49.46 -11.23
CA GLN A 4 -2.14 48.33 -10.32
C GLN A 4 -2.34 47.00 -11.07
N LEU A 5 -3.05 47.03 -12.20
CA LEU A 5 -3.22 45.86 -13.06
C LEU A 5 -1.91 45.46 -13.75
N GLU A 6 -1.12 46.43 -14.20
CA GLU A 6 0.21 46.19 -14.78
C GLU A 6 1.15 45.56 -13.76
N GLN A 7 1.16 46.07 -12.52
CA GLN A 7 1.95 45.49 -11.43
C GLN A 7 1.53 44.05 -11.12
N ARG A 8 0.22 43.79 -10.97
CA ARG A 8 -0.27 42.43 -10.69
C ARG A 8 0.05 41.45 -11.82
N LEU A 9 0.05 41.92 -13.07
CA LEU A 9 0.40 41.10 -14.23
C LEU A 9 1.88 40.70 -14.24
N VAL A 10 2.78 41.57 -13.77
CA VAL A 10 4.21 41.24 -13.62
C VAL A 10 4.42 40.20 -12.53
N GLU A 11 3.78 40.35 -11.38
CA GLU A 11 3.84 39.38 -10.28
C GLU A 11 3.34 38.00 -10.73
N LEU A 12 2.16 37.95 -11.36
CA LEU A 12 1.59 36.69 -11.86
C LEU A 12 2.47 35.99 -12.89
N ARG A 13 3.19 36.75 -13.73
CA ARG A 13 4.15 36.18 -14.68
C ARG A 13 5.35 35.57 -13.96
N ALA A 14 5.88 36.25 -12.93
CA ALA A 14 6.98 35.72 -12.13
C ALA A 14 6.57 34.44 -11.36
N GLU A 15 5.38 34.44 -10.74
CA GLU A 15 4.79 33.26 -10.09
C GLU A 15 4.60 32.10 -11.09
N TYR A 16 4.15 32.40 -12.30
CA TYR A 16 3.97 31.38 -13.35
C TYR A 16 5.31 30.79 -13.80
N GLU A 17 6.33 31.63 -14.03
CA GLU A 17 7.67 31.19 -14.43
C GLU A 17 8.34 30.34 -13.33
N SER A 18 8.18 30.72 -12.06
CA SER A 18 8.70 29.92 -10.94
C SER A 18 7.98 28.56 -10.85
N GLY A 19 6.65 28.55 -11.02
CA GLY A 19 5.85 27.33 -11.10
C GLY A 19 6.27 26.40 -12.23
N GLN A 20 6.58 26.94 -13.42
CA GLN A 20 7.08 26.17 -14.55
C GLN A 20 8.45 25.52 -14.27
N LYS A 21 9.35 26.22 -13.58
CA LYS A 21 10.66 25.65 -13.18
C LYS A 21 10.49 24.47 -12.23
N ILE A 22 9.63 24.64 -11.21
CA ILE A 22 9.33 23.56 -10.25
C ILE A 22 8.70 22.36 -10.97
N LEU A 23 7.78 22.59 -11.91
CA LEU A 23 7.16 21.52 -12.68
C LEU A 23 8.20 20.73 -13.46
N LYS A 24 9.15 21.40 -14.11
CA LYS A 24 10.26 20.74 -14.81
C LYS A 24 11.14 19.91 -13.87
N ASP A 25 11.41 20.40 -12.67
CA ASP A 25 12.17 19.65 -11.67
C ASP A 25 11.41 18.40 -11.19
N ILE A 26 10.09 18.50 -11.03
CA ILE A 26 9.24 17.36 -10.69
C ILE A 26 9.27 16.33 -11.82
N GLU A 27 9.13 16.75 -13.08
CA GLU A 27 9.22 15.86 -14.24
C GLU A 27 10.57 15.14 -14.30
N ALA A 28 11.67 15.85 -14.04
CA ALA A 28 13.00 15.23 -13.98
C ALA A 28 13.10 14.16 -12.88
N LYS A 29 12.56 14.43 -11.68
CA LYS A 29 12.51 13.46 -10.59
C LYS A 29 11.63 12.24 -10.91
N LEU A 30 10.54 12.43 -11.64
CA LEU A 30 9.70 11.31 -12.06
C LEU A 30 10.45 10.33 -12.97
N VAL A 31 11.22 10.85 -13.93
CA VAL A 31 12.09 10.03 -14.80
C VAL A 31 13.16 9.30 -13.99
N GLU A 32 13.79 9.97 -13.03
CA GLU A 32 14.77 9.35 -12.13
C GLU A 32 14.16 8.19 -11.33
N LEU A 33 12.99 8.41 -10.73
CA LEU A 33 12.28 7.40 -9.94
C LEU A 33 11.82 6.22 -10.80
N GLU A 34 11.43 6.45 -12.04
CA GLU A 34 11.08 5.38 -12.97
C GLU A 34 12.28 4.49 -13.29
N ASN A 35 13.45 5.08 -13.54
CA ASN A 35 14.70 4.33 -13.72
C ASN A 35 15.08 3.55 -12.46
N ARG A 36 14.98 4.17 -11.27
CA ARG A 36 15.27 3.49 -10.00
C ARG A 36 14.32 2.31 -9.76
N LYS A 37 13.03 2.48 -10.07
CA LYS A 37 12.03 1.41 -9.99
C LYS A 37 12.38 0.26 -10.94
N LYS A 38 12.78 0.55 -12.18
CA LYS A 38 13.19 -0.47 -13.15
C LYS A 38 14.38 -1.29 -12.63
N ASN A 39 15.42 -0.63 -12.14
CA ASN A 39 16.60 -1.30 -11.58
C ASN A 39 16.22 -2.18 -10.37
N LEU A 40 15.36 -1.68 -9.49
CA LEU A 40 14.89 -2.46 -8.34
C LEU A 40 14.13 -3.72 -8.79
N ASN A 41 13.19 -3.58 -9.73
CA ASN A 41 12.45 -4.73 -10.26
C ASN A 41 13.39 -5.79 -10.85
N GLU A 42 14.45 -5.38 -11.55
CA GLU A 42 15.45 -6.31 -12.08
C GLU A 42 16.21 -7.04 -10.95
N THR A 43 16.63 -6.32 -9.90
CA THR A 43 17.30 -6.96 -8.76
C THR A 43 16.39 -7.96 -8.04
N LEU A 44 15.11 -7.61 -7.85
CA LEU A 44 14.13 -8.49 -7.24
C LEU A 44 13.90 -9.76 -8.08
N LEU A 45 13.81 -9.63 -9.40
CA LEU A 45 13.65 -10.78 -10.29
C LEU A 45 14.85 -11.73 -10.20
N ARG A 46 16.08 -11.19 -10.15
CA ARG A 46 17.30 -11.99 -9.98
C ARG A 46 17.32 -12.74 -8.64
N ILE A 47 16.89 -12.07 -7.56
CA ILE A 47 16.80 -12.68 -6.22
C ILE A 47 15.72 -13.78 -6.21
N SER A 48 14.55 -13.52 -6.80
CA SER A 48 13.47 -14.51 -6.92
C SER A 48 13.97 -15.79 -7.59
N GLY A 49 14.61 -15.67 -8.76
CA GLY A 49 15.15 -16.84 -9.46
C GLY A 49 16.24 -17.55 -8.67
N ALA A 50 17.07 -16.82 -7.90
CA ALA A 50 18.06 -17.46 -7.03
C ALA A 50 17.42 -18.23 -5.87
N ILE A 51 16.32 -17.73 -5.30
CA ILE A 51 15.54 -18.42 -4.27
C ILE A 51 14.92 -19.69 -4.85
N GLU A 52 14.26 -19.62 -5.99
CA GLU A 52 13.63 -20.77 -6.68
C GLU A 52 14.64 -21.90 -6.91
N LEU A 53 15.84 -21.57 -7.40
CA LEU A 53 16.91 -22.56 -7.60
C LEU A 53 17.41 -23.17 -6.29
N LEU A 54 17.52 -22.38 -5.22
CA LEU A 54 17.94 -22.88 -3.91
C LEU A 54 16.88 -23.77 -3.28
N GLU A 55 15.60 -23.43 -3.44
CA GLU A 55 14.47 -24.24 -3.00
C GLU A 55 14.46 -25.59 -3.74
N GLU A 56 14.63 -25.61 -5.07
CA GLU A 56 14.75 -26.84 -5.86
C GLU A 56 15.90 -27.74 -5.37
N VAL A 57 17.09 -27.14 -5.14
CA VAL A 57 18.26 -27.89 -4.64
C VAL A 57 18.02 -28.45 -3.24
N LEU A 58 17.32 -27.73 -2.36
CA LEU A 58 17.00 -28.21 -1.01
C LEU A 58 15.96 -29.34 -1.02
N GLU A 59 14.98 -29.30 -1.92
CA GLU A 59 14.01 -30.38 -2.09
C GLU A 59 14.66 -31.69 -2.56
N ASP A 60 15.69 -31.61 -3.41
CA ASP A 60 16.47 -32.78 -3.85
C ASP A 60 17.34 -33.40 -2.74
N GLN A 61 17.75 -32.63 -1.73
CA GLN A 61 18.50 -33.13 -0.56
C GLN A 61 17.57 -33.81 0.49
N GLY A 62 16.25 -33.69 0.35
CA GLY A 62 15.25 -34.21 1.29
C GLY A 62 14.75 -35.64 1.01
N LYS A 63 15.16 -36.28 -0.10
CA LYS A 63 14.74 -37.65 -0.47
C LYS A 63 15.76 -38.73 -0.05
N VAL A 64 16.00 -38.88 1.25
CA VAL A 64 16.51 -40.14 1.83
C VAL A 64 15.70 -40.50 3.08
N SER A 65 15.31 -41.78 3.14
CA SER A 65 14.56 -42.54 4.15
C SER A 65 13.03 -42.37 4.23
N THR A 66 12.38 -43.42 3.72
CA THR A 66 10.98 -43.85 3.77
C THR A 66 10.60 -44.44 5.16
N PRO A 67 9.51 -45.21 5.30
CA PRO A 67 8.11 -44.83 5.51
C PRO A 67 7.57 -45.38 6.86
N GLU A 68 6.56 -44.80 7.50
CA GLU A 68 5.74 -45.59 8.44
C GLU A 68 4.35 -45.01 8.71
N VAL A 69 3.40 -45.93 8.68
CA VAL A 69 1.95 -45.80 8.85
C VAL A 69 1.58 -45.44 10.29
N SER A 70 0.46 -44.73 10.47
CA SER A 70 -0.56 -45.11 11.44
C SER A 70 -1.79 -44.22 11.32
N ASP A 71 -2.85 -44.83 10.79
CA ASP A 71 -4.23 -44.47 11.08
C ASP A 71 -4.44 -44.37 12.59
N LEU A 72 -4.92 -43.23 13.08
CA LEU A 72 -5.71 -43.17 14.31
C LEU A 72 -6.74 -42.04 14.20
N GLU A 73 -8.00 -42.46 14.02
CA GLU A 73 -9.17 -41.69 14.41
C GLU A 73 -9.06 -41.29 15.88
N VAL A 74 -9.19 -40.00 16.18
CA VAL A 74 -9.74 -39.54 17.46
C VAL A 74 -10.74 -38.42 17.15
N GLN A 75 -12.01 -38.77 17.30
CA GLN A 75 -13.04 -37.81 17.67
C GLN A 75 -12.79 -37.45 19.13
N GLU A 76 -12.49 -36.19 19.42
CA GLU A 76 -13.04 -35.47 20.58
C GLU A 76 -12.60 -34.00 20.54
N ALA A 77 -13.53 -33.15 20.96
CA ALA A 77 -13.44 -31.71 20.91
C ALA A 77 -12.43 -31.20 21.94
N GLU A 78 -11.28 -30.72 21.47
CA GLU A 78 -10.43 -29.80 22.21
C GLU A 78 -10.06 -28.65 21.27
N SER A 79 -10.35 -27.42 21.70
CA SER A 79 -9.99 -26.20 20.99
C SER A 79 -8.47 -26.06 21.00
N GLU A 80 -7.82 -26.72 20.06
CA GLU A 80 -6.40 -26.53 19.78
C GLU A 80 -6.25 -25.09 19.26
N ILE A 81 -5.70 -24.21 20.11
CA ILE A 81 -5.49 -22.80 19.83
C ILE A 81 -4.39 -22.71 18.77
N LYS A 82 -4.76 -22.93 17.51
CA LYS A 82 -3.86 -22.73 16.37
C LYS A 82 -3.78 -21.23 16.13
N GLU A 83 -2.77 -20.60 16.73
CA GLU A 83 -2.40 -19.24 16.38
C GLU A 83 -1.98 -19.19 14.90
N VAL A 84 -2.50 -18.21 14.18
CA VAL A 84 -2.21 -17.94 12.77
C VAL A 84 -1.67 -16.53 12.66
N GLU A 85 -0.64 -16.34 11.84
CA GLU A 85 -0.09 -15.03 11.54
C GLU A 85 -1.05 -14.22 10.65
N VAL A 86 -1.34 -12.99 11.05
CA VAL A 86 -2.19 -12.06 10.30
C VAL A 86 -1.45 -11.58 9.05
N PRO A 87 -1.98 -11.82 7.83
CA PRO A 87 -1.34 -11.33 6.62
C PRO A 87 -1.45 -9.81 6.49
N VAL A 88 -0.47 -9.20 5.82
CA VAL A 88 -0.56 -7.79 5.41
C VAL A 88 -1.49 -7.70 4.19
N VAL A 89 -2.56 -6.91 4.36
CA VAL A 89 -3.58 -6.62 3.33
C VAL A 89 -3.69 -5.13 2.99
N ILE A 90 -2.83 -4.29 3.58
CA ILE A 90 -2.77 -2.85 3.28
C ILE A 90 -2.38 -2.63 1.80
N ARG A 91 -2.99 -1.63 1.15
CA ARG A 91 -2.88 -1.32 -0.30
C ARG A 91 -3.43 -2.39 -1.25
N LEU A 92 -4.13 -3.39 -0.75
CA LEU A 92 -4.89 -4.30 -1.60
C LEU A 92 -6.33 -3.79 -1.77
N PRO A 93 -6.97 -4.06 -2.92
CA PRO A 93 -8.42 -3.92 -3.05
C PRO A 93 -9.15 -4.77 -2.00
N LEU A 94 -10.28 -4.29 -1.49
CA LEU A 94 -11.07 -4.98 -0.46
C LEU A 94 -11.32 -6.47 -0.80
N GLU A 95 -11.70 -6.77 -2.04
CA GLU A 95 -11.99 -8.16 -2.48
C GLU A 95 -10.76 -9.08 -2.33
N HIS A 96 -9.58 -8.58 -2.71
CA HIS A 96 -8.33 -9.33 -2.57
C HIS A 96 -7.90 -9.48 -1.11
N ALA A 97 -8.13 -8.44 -0.30
CA ALA A 97 -7.86 -8.47 1.13
C ALA A 97 -8.72 -9.53 1.84
N VAL A 98 -10.01 -9.58 1.51
CA VAL A 98 -10.96 -10.58 2.05
C VAL A 98 -10.49 -11.99 1.73
N LYS A 99 -10.20 -12.27 0.45
CA LYS A 99 -9.77 -13.59 0.00
C LYS A 99 -8.49 -14.06 0.73
N LYS A 100 -7.51 -13.16 0.88
CA LYS A 100 -6.25 -13.47 1.56
C LYS A 100 -6.44 -13.78 3.04
N LEU A 101 -7.38 -13.11 3.71
CA LEU A 101 -7.72 -13.39 5.12
C LEU A 101 -8.41 -14.74 5.26
N GLU A 102 -9.35 -15.06 4.38
CA GLU A 102 -10.07 -16.34 4.38
C GLU A 102 -9.15 -17.53 4.09
N GLU A 103 -8.20 -17.38 3.16
CA GLU A 103 -7.16 -18.39 2.87
C GLU A 103 -6.30 -18.70 4.11
N THR A 104 -6.04 -17.71 4.95
CA THR A 104 -5.36 -17.91 6.24
C THR A 104 -6.27 -18.42 7.37
N GLY A 105 -7.56 -18.62 7.10
CA GLY A 105 -8.53 -19.04 8.11
C GLY A 105 -8.89 -17.94 9.11
N LEU A 106 -8.68 -16.68 8.74
CA LEU A 106 -9.12 -15.49 9.46
C LEU A 106 -10.42 -14.98 8.85
N ARG A 107 -11.15 -14.16 9.59
CA ARG A 107 -12.43 -13.58 9.12
C ARG A 107 -12.32 -12.07 9.01
N VAL A 108 -13.10 -11.50 8.11
CA VAL A 108 -13.24 -10.04 8.03
C VAL A 108 -14.19 -9.57 9.13
N GLY A 109 -13.73 -8.60 9.91
CA GLY A 109 -14.52 -7.92 10.94
C GLY A 109 -15.27 -6.72 10.36
N ASN A 110 -15.13 -5.57 11.02
CA ASN A 110 -15.73 -4.32 10.60
C ASN A 110 -14.96 -3.71 9.42
N VAL A 111 -15.69 -3.29 8.39
CA VAL A 111 -15.13 -2.54 7.26
C VAL A 111 -15.57 -1.07 7.36
N GLY A 112 -14.65 -0.20 7.75
CA GLY A 112 -14.86 1.25 7.84
C GLY A 112 -14.38 1.98 6.59
N GLU A 113 -14.86 3.20 6.37
CA GLU A 113 -14.43 4.05 5.25
C GLU A 113 -13.69 5.28 5.77
N LYS A 114 -12.55 5.62 5.15
CA LYS A 114 -11.78 6.83 5.49
C LYS A 114 -11.45 7.61 4.23
N SER A 115 -11.70 8.92 4.28
CA SER A 115 -11.24 9.83 3.23
C SER A 115 -9.74 10.05 3.38
N VAL A 116 -8.96 9.57 2.42
CA VAL A 116 -7.50 9.70 2.44
C VAL A 116 -7.00 10.15 1.07
N PHE A 117 -5.96 10.98 1.07
CA PHE A 117 -5.30 11.48 -0.13
C PHE A 117 -3.82 11.05 -0.08
N VAL A 118 -3.58 9.75 -0.18
CA VAL A 118 -2.23 9.17 -0.19
C VAL A 118 -1.89 8.77 -1.62
N GLY A 119 -0.73 9.21 -2.12
CA GLY A 119 -0.26 8.82 -3.46
C GLY A 119 -0.15 7.30 -3.58
N GLY A 120 -0.69 6.75 -4.68
CA GLY A 120 -0.63 5.31 -4.97
C GLY A 120 -1.71 4.45 -4.30
N VAL A 121 -2.67 5.05 -3.59
CA VAL A 121 -3.85 4.35 -3.03
C VAL A 121 -5.08 4.69 -3.86
N ARG A 122 -5.79 3.67 -4.35
CA ARG A 122 -7.04 3.82 -5.11
C ARG A 122 -8.24 3.81 -4.15
N PHE A 123 -9.36 4.36 -4.60
CA PHE A 123 -10.61 4.23 -3.85
C PHE A 123 -11.04 2.76 -3.80
N GLY A 124 -11.41 2.30 -2.62
CA GLY A 124 -11.70 0.89 -2.34
C GLY A 124 -10.50 0.08 -1.84
N ASP A 125 -9.28 0.63 -1.87
CA ASP A 125 -8.11 -0.04 -1.29
C ASP A 125 -8.13 0.03 0.23
N VAL A 126 -7.63 -1.02 0.88
CA VAL A 126 -7.43 -1.05 2.33
C VAL A 126 -6.30 -0.09 2.72
N VAL A 127 -6.62 0.88 3.56
CA VAL A 127 -5.68 1.87 4.09
C VAL A 127 -5.13 1.51 5.45
N GLN A 128 -5.88 0.70 6.21
CA GLN A 128 -5.50 0.27 7.54
C GLN A 128 -6.18 -1.06 7.85
N GLN A 129 -5.49 -1.90 8.63
CA GLN A 129 -6.00 -3.14 9.18
C GLN A 129 -5.71 -3.17 10.69
N GLU A 130 -6.59 -3.79 11.46
CA GLU A 130 -6.40 -4.05 12.88
C GLU A 130 -6.99 -5.44 13.20
N PRO A 131 -6.25 -6.38 13.80
CA PRO A 131 -4.81 -6.38 14.13
C PRO A 131 -3.85 -6.13 12.95
N LYS A 132 -2.64 -5.63 13.27
CA LYS A 132 -1.59 -5.35 12.29
C LYS A 132 -1.03 -6.65 11.68
N GLY A 133 -0.58 -6.59 10.43
CA GLY A 133 0.06 -7.75 9.79
C GLY A 133 1.32 -8.17 10.54
N GLY A 134 1.56 -9.48 10.61
CA GLY A 134 2.61 -10.09 11.42
C GLY A 134 2.25 -10.34 12.89
N THR A 135 1.06 -9.93 13.34
CA THR A 135 0.55 -10.33 14.65
C THR A 135 0.04 -11.77 14.61
N HIS A 136 0.16 -12.49 15.73
CA HIS A 136 -0.37 -13.84 15.86
C HIS A 136 -1.73 -13.74 16.56
N VAL A 137 -2.75 -14.37 15.96
CA VAL A 137 -4.12 -14.36 16.49
C VAL A 137 -4.72 -15.75 16.38
N ASP A 138 -5.72 -16.03 17.20
CA ASP A 138 -6.44 -17.30 17.14
C ASP A 138 -7.07 -17.49 15.75
N LYS A 139 -6.98 -18.71 15.21
CA LYS A 139 -7.66 -19.05 13.97
C LYS A 139 -9.14 -18.70 14.04
N GLY A 140 -9.64 -18.00 13.02
CA GLY A 140 -11.01 -17.50 12.97
C GLY A 140 -11.23 -16.11 13.57
N SER A 141 -10.18 -15.47 14.11
CA SER A 141 -10.24 -14.08 14.59
C SER A 141 -10.68 -13.11 13.49
N ALA A 142 -11.41 -12.08 13.90
CA ALA A 142 -11.89 -11.02 13.01
C ALA A 142 -10.83 -9.93 12.85
N ILE A 143 -10.56 -9.53 11.60
CA ILE A 143 -9.66 -8.43 11.25
C ILE A 143 -10.49 -7.25 10.72
N ASP A 144 -10.44 -6.13 11.43
CA ASP A 144 -11.09 -4.88 11.05
C ASP A 144 -10.28 -4.17 9.96
N LEU A 145 -10.97 -3.66 8.94
CA LEU A 145 -10.37 -3.00 7.79
C LEU A 145 -10.91 -1.58 7.63
N LEU A 146 -10.06 -0.64 7.25
CA LEU A 146 -10.48 0.66 6.76
C LEU A 146 -10.14 0.77 5.28
N ILE A 147 -11.11 1.18 4.46
CA ILE A 147 -10.94 1.39 3.02
C ILE A 147 -10.90 2.88 2.65
N ALA A 148 -10.18 3.19 1.57
CA ALA A 148 -10.09 4.54 1.03
C ALA A 148 -11.40 4.94 0.33
N LYS A 149 -11.98 6.07 0.75
CA LYS A 149 -13.13 6.71 0.08
C LYS A 149 -12.73 8.02 -0.57
N LYS A 150 -13.46 8.36 -1.63
CA LYS A 150 -13.41 9.69 -2.25
C LYS A 150 -13.83 10.77 -1.24
N GLY A 151 -12.88 11.60 -0.83
CA GLY A 151 -13.13 12.76 0.01
C GLY A 151 -13.97 13.81 -0.73
N LYS A 152 -14.83 14.52 0.01
CA LYS A 152 -15.58 15.68 -0.49
C LYS A 152 -14.76 16.96 -0.30
N LEU A 153 -13.60 17.06 -0.94
CA LEU A 153 -12.84 18.31 -0.95
C LEU A 153 -13.45 19.25 -2.01
N LYS A 154 -14.10 20.32 -1.56
CA LYS A 154 -14.33 21.50 -2.40
C LYS A 154 -13.14 22.43 -2.20
N PRO A 155 -12.31 22.71 -3.22
CA PRO A 155 -11.23 23.68 -3.07
C PRO A 155 -11.83 25.02 -2.67
N ASN A 156 -11.32 25.61 -1.59
CA ASN A 156 -11.72 26.95 -1.17
C ASN A 156 -11.10 27.96 -2.15
N LEU A 157 -11.92 28.53 -3.02
CA LEU A 157 -11.52 29.54 -4.01
C LEU A 157 -11.57 30.97 -3.44
N SER A 158 -11.77 31.15 -2.13
CA SER A 158 -11.68 32.47 -1.52
C SER A 158 -10.23 32.98 -1.57
N GLN A 159 -10.10 34.29 -1.75
CA GLN A 159 -8.87 35.04 -2.11
C GLN A 159 -7.71 34.97 -1.08
N ASN A 160 -7.73 34.03 -0.14
CA ASN A 160 -6.64 33.71 0.79
C ASN A 160 -6.26 32.22 0.70
N SER A 161 -6.37 31.61 -0.48
CA SER A 161 -5.80 30.28 -0.71
C SER A 161 -4.29 30.34 -0.51
N LEU A 162 -3.77 29.48 0.37
CA LEU A 162 -2.37 29.36 0.82
C LEU A 162 -1.31 29.24 -0.30
N LEU A 163 -1.71 29.27 -1.57
CA LEU A 163 -0.85 29.50 -2.72
C LEU A 163 -0.27 30.93 -2.77
N SER A 164 -0.86 31.90 -2.06
CA SER A 164 -0.29 33.25 -1.96
C SER A 164 0.91 33.35 -1.01
N SER A 165 1.13 32.34 -0.16
CA SER A 165 2.29 32.31 0.77
C SER A 165 3.64 32.22 0.05
N PHE A 166 3.63 31.93 -1.26
CA PHE A 166 4.84 31.89 -2.09
C PHE A 166 5.23 33.27 -2.65
N SER A 167 4.53 34.34 -2.27
CA SER A 167 4.84 35.71 -2.68
C SER A 167 5.67 36.50 -1.66
N ASP A 168 6.01 35.92 -0.50
CA ASP A 168 6.97 36.49 0.43
C ASP A 168 8.32 35.78 0.25
N HIS A 169 9.12 36.25 -0.72
CA HIS A 169 10.60 36.40 -0.69
C HIS A 169 11.17 36.73 -2.07
#